data_AF-A0A8T8K326-F1
#
_entry.id   AF-A0A8T8K326-F1
#
_cell.length_a   1.000
_cell.length_b   1.000
_cell.length_c   1.000
_cell.angle_alpha   90.00
_cell.angle_beta   90.00
_cell.angle_gamma   90.00
#
_symmetry.space_group_name_H-M   'P 1'
#
loop_
_entity.id
_entity.type
_entity.pdbx_description
1 polymer ?
#
loop_
_entity_poly.entity_id
_entity_poly.type
_entity_poly.pdbx_seq_one_letter_code
_entity_poly.pdbx_strand_id
1 'polypeptide(L)' 'MVRYQLDEIPSSIKCSNCGKTSLEVEGSFQQAGNFIIVYYECPDCGHKDKLQCGKPVDIID' A
#
# COMPACT_ATOMS: atom_id res chain seq x y z
N MET A 1 13.35 15.77 -11.37
CA MET A 1 13.42 14.56 -10.51
C MET A 1 12.33 14.68 -9.46
N VAL A 2 11.23 13.95 -9.62
CA VAL A 2 10.13 13.94 -8.64
C VAL A 2 10.61 13.13 -7.44
N ARG A 3 10.79 13.80 -6.30
CA ARG A 3 11.03 13.14 -5.01
C ARG A 3 9.66 12.87 -4.41
N TYR A 4 9.17 11.65 -4.57
CA TYR A 4 8.01 11.20 -3.81
C TYR A 4 8.42 11.18 -2.33
N GLN A 5 7.73 11.96 -1.50
CA GLN A 5 7.75 11.72 -0.06
C GLN A 5 7.06 10.37 0.18
N LEU A 6 7.87 9.31 0.22
CA LEU A 6 7.56 8.00 0.78
C LEU A 6 7.40 8.11 2.31
N ASP A 7 6.67 9.11 2.81
CA ASP A 7 6.45 9.35 4.24
C ASP A 7 5.45 8.32 4.78
N GLU A 8 5.89 7.06 4.80
CA GLU A 8 5.28 5.90 5.47
C GLU A 8 4.22 5.14 4.64
N ILE A 9 4.66 4.44 3.60
CA ILE A 9 3.98 3.18 3.25
C ILE A 9 4.27 2.22 4.42
N PRO A 10 3.26 1.85 5.22
CA PRO A 10 3.50 1.02 6.39
C PRO A 10 3.96 -0.36 5.92
N SER A 11 5.06 -0.89 6.47
CA SER A 11 5.55 -2.24 6.10
C SER A 11 4.58 -3.35 6.52
N SER A 12 3.61 -3.03 7.38
CA SER A 12 2.57 -3.95 7.82
C SER A 12 1.28 -3.20 8.14
N ILE A 13 0.14 -3.84 7.88
CA ILE A 13 -1.18 -3.32 8.22
C ILE A 13 -1.95 -4.33 9.07
N LYS A 14 -3.11 -3.92 9.59
CA LYS A 14 -4.00 -4.86 10.27
C LYS A 14 -4.87 -5.58 9.23
N CYS A 15 -4.85 -6.90 9.24
CA CYS A 15 -5.65 -7.73 8.36
C CYS A 15 -7.14 -7.45 8.59
N SER A 16 -7.85 -7.11 7.53
CA SER A 16 -9.28 -6.83 7.60
C SER A 16 -10.11 -8.07 7.97
N ASN A 17 -9.58 -9.27 7.74
CA ASN A 17 -10.29 -10.52 7.94
C ASN A 17 -10.12 -11.09 9.36
N CYS A 18 -8.88 -11.21 9.85
CA CYS A 18 -8.59 -11.84 11.15
C CYS A 18 -8.11 -10.85 12.22
N GLY A 19 -7.88 -9.58 11.87
CA GLY A 19 -7.40 -8.56 12.79
C GLY A 19 -5.93 -8.71 13.21
N LYS A 20 -5.20 -9.70 12.67
CA LYS A 20 -3.76 -9.88 12.87
C LYS A 20 -2.95 -8.94 11.98
N THR A 21 -1.64 -9.07 11.96
CA THR A 21 -0.76 -8.27 11.12
C THR A 21 -0.66 -8.88 9.72
N SER A 22 -0.97 -8.10 8.68
CA SER A 22 -0.66 -8.38 7.28
C SER A 22 0.66 -7.71 6.93
N LEU A 23 1.54 -8.43 6.25
CA LEU A 23 2.85 -7.95 5.84
C LEU A 23 2.79 -7.51 4.39
N GLU A 24 3.56 -6.47 4.05
CA GLU A 24 3.71 -6.06 2.65
C GLU A 24 4.27 -7.22 1.82
N VAL A 25 3.69 -7.45 0.65
CA VAL A 25 4.24 -8.40 -0.31
C VAL A 25 5.33 -7.66 -1.12
N GLU A 26 6.59 -7.92 -0.77
CA GLU A 26 7.75 -7.31 -1.44
C GLU A 26 7.63 -7.43 -2.98
N GLY A 27 7.79 -6.29 -3.68
CA GLY A 27 7.67 -6.23 -5.15
C GLY A 27 6.25 -6.08 -5.69
N SER A 28 5.24 -5.94 -4.83
CA SER A 28 3.82 -5.77 -5.25
C SER A 28 3.42 -4.31 -5.47
N PHE A 29 4.38 -3.42 -5.67
CA PHE A 29 4.11 -2.01 -5.91
C PHE A 29 3.60 -1.82 -7.33
N GLN A 30 2.33 -1.46 -7.49
CA GLN A 30 1.77 -1.08 -8.78
C GLN A 30 1.56 0.43 -8.82
N GLN A 31 2.33 1.13 -9.65
CA GLN A 31 2.10 2.53 -9.92
C GLN A 31 0.97 2.67 -10.94
N ALA A 32 -0.15 3.26 -10.51
CA ALA A 32 -1.32 3.51 -11.34
C ALA A 32 -1.58 5.02 -11.40
N GLY A 33 -1.00 5.66 -12.42
CA GLY A 33 -1.11 7.11 -12.61
C GLY A 33 -0.54 7.89 -11.42
N ASN A 34 -1.44 8.52 -10.65
CA ASN A 34 -1.11 9.41 -9.53
C ASN A 34 -1.12 8.71 -8.15
N PHE A 35 -1.34 7.40 -8.11
CA PHE A 35 -1.33 6.62 -6.87
C PHE A 35 -0.51 5.33 -7.00
N ILE A 36 -0.04 4.84 -5.86
CA ILE A 36 0.68 3.58 -5.69
C ILE A 36 -0.27 2.61 -5.00
N ILE A 37 -0.45 1.43 -5.59
CA ILE A 37 -1.16 0.33 -4.94
C ILE A 37 -0.10 -0.58 -4.31
N VAL A 38 -0.28 -0.90 -3.04
CA VAL A 38 0.56 -1.81 -2.27
C VAL A 38 -0.32 -2.96 -1.79
N TYR A 39 0.15 -4.19 -1.99
CA TYR A 39 -0.56 -5.39 -1.54
C TYR A 39 0.08 -5.93 -0.27
N TYR A 40 -0.78 -6.35 0.65
CA TYR A 40 -0.41 -6.95 1.92
C TYR A 40 -1.03 -8.33 2.02
N GLU A 41 -0.27 -9.30 2.49
CA GLU A 41 -0.76 -10.66 2.72
C GLU A 41 -0.66 -10.98 4.22
N CYS A 42 -1.74 -11.52 4.77
CA CYS A 42 -1.74 -12.02 6.13
C CYS A 42 -1.20 -13.47 6.14
N PRO A 43 -0.04 -13.73 6.78
CA PRO A 43 0.54 -15.07 6.83
C PRO A 43 -0.32 -16.07 7.63
N ASP A 44 -1.19 -15.58 8.52
CA ASP A 44 -2.03 -16.44 9.36
C ASP A 44 -3.31 -16.94 8.67
N CYS A 45 -3.91 -16.13 7.80
CA CYS A 45 -5.20 -16.45 7.17
C CYS A 45 -5.16 -16.44 5.64
N GLY A 46 -4.04 -16.02 5.04
CA GLY A 46 -3.87 -15.91 3.58
C GLY A 46 -4.68 -14.79 2.94
N HIS A 47 -5.29 -13.90 3.73
CA HIS A 47 -6.06 -12.78 3.19
C HIS A 47 -5.15 -11.72 2.58
N LYS A 48 -5.54 -11.20 1.42
CA LYS A 48 -4.81 -10.17 0.69
C LYS A 48 -5.52 -8.83 0.81
N ASP A 49 -4.93 -7.93 1.56
CA ASP A 49 -5.37 -6.56 1.68
C ASP A 49 -4.66 -5.69 0.61
N LYS A 50 -5.33 -4.61 0.18
CA LYS A 50 -4.77 -3.63 -0.75
C LYS A 50 -4.80 -2.26 -0.10
N LEU A 51 -3.67 -1.56 -0.13
CA LEU A 51 -3.55 -0.20 0.34
C LEU A 51 -3.28 0.70 -0.86
N GLN A 52 -4.04 1.78 -0.98
CA GLN A 52 -3.78 2.82 -1.96
C GLN A 52 -3.01 3.93 -1.26
N CYS A 53 -1.74 4.06 -1.61
CA CYS A 53 -0.82 5.06 -1.12
C CYS A 53 -0.58 6.09 -2.22
N GLY A 54 -0.97 7.33 -2.00
CA GLY A 54 -0.78 8.38 -3.00
C GLY A 54 -1.76 9.50 -2.73
N LYS A 55 -1.22 10.67 -2.39
CA LYS A 55 -2.03 11.90 -2.46
C LYS A 55 -2.08 12.32 -3.92
N PRO A 56 -3.23 12.82 -4.43
CA PRO A 56 -3.22 13.60 -5.66
C PRO A 56 -2.31 14.81 -5.42
N VAL A 57 -1.08 14.75 -5.93
CA VAL A 57 -0.21 15.92 -6.03
C VAL A 57 -0.69 16.68 -7.25
N ASP A 58 -1.53 17.67 -6.97
CA ASP A 58 -2.08 18.69 -7.87
C ASP A 58 -3.08 18.20 -8.93
N ILE A 59 -4.33 18.58 -8.72
CA ILE A 59 -5.26 18.87 -9.81
C ILE A 59 -4.71 20.16 -10.42
N ILE A 60 -4.01 20.06 -11.56
CA ILE A 60 -3.63 21.23 -12.33
C ILE A 60 -4.91 21.73 -13.00
N ASP A 61 -5.45 22.84 -12.52
CA ASP A 61 -6.51 23.64 -13.18
C ASP A 61 -5.98 24.29 -14.47
#